data_AF-A0A1J4JEH5-F1
#
_entry.id   AF-A0A1J4JEH5-F1
#
_cell.length_a   1.000
_cell.length_b   1.000
_cell.length_c   1.000
_cell.angle_alpha   90.00
_cell.angle_beta   90.00
_cell.angle_gamma   90.00
#
_symmetry.space_group_name_H-M   'P 1'
#
loop_
_entity.id
_entity.type
_entity.pdbx_description
1 polymer ?
#
loop_
_entity_poly.entity_id
_entity_poly.type
_entity_poly.pdbx_seq_one_letter_code
_entity_poly.pdbx_strand_id
1 'polypeptide(L)'
;MSWKARSAFFKKIEGDIDQKKATLESLLNEENILIAVNQRLPKLTSFLLSNLKNIVELALNSSTEQLVRSHSYAILLEFPPVRSAVCKDSNLVNIIVKSLFESKERLQDTVTILQILQRIIENSNALVLHQIDQSSEFFQYLLENISEIHIREFLIFLFSHPSLAPFRKWLGDLNADSLLYSSILNETEFVQEKILILLIKYVPMVDKTSPVMVRLTEPEKIKTILDIGIEAANFSLSGAAFKFISMLCSSISEFEKLQPQLFEIRKILGNNCQKLCDFVMRDHSFCSDKRYAIELIVLFITFQENVDDSIFKFAEFLLDLFLEIKTNSFLHISFLNFFKSISNFKHQFSEFIHSTNLLSVIINSINHRDNLLASFWGHIYKITGILRDFVEDNDIEIDNLINENSQISKNDIVGAIHIISADDWNNYIEKLYLVQKKTMKSNYGGPLPKKVWSSNDSESDSDSNSFYHCHFIDSTDLFSRNSKLDFEIYESDSDSDSSSSGSDSDSDSDSDSDSNSNSSSSSNSNSSSSNSNDEDETAIYDDKDDDGFQNSAEEEETETVNMKSSSDNENDE
;
A
#
# COMPACT_ATOMS: atom_id res chain seq x y z
N MET A 1 -33.15 10.48 -32.85
CA MET A 1 -32.94 11.23 -34.11
C MET A 1 -32.49 10.27 -35.22
N SER A 2 -33.00 10.41 -36.46
CA SER A 2 -32.61 9.54 -37.60
C SER A 2 -31.26 9.94 -38.23
N TRP A 3 -30.64 9.08 -39.03
CA TRP A 3 -29.36 9.38 -39.70
C TRP A 3 -29.43 10.62 -40.60
N LYS A 4 -30.50 10.77 -41.38
CA LYS A 4 -30.72 11.98 -42.21
C LYS A 4 -30.83 13.25 -41.37
N ALA A 5 -31.54 13.19 -40.24
CA ALA A 5 -31.66 14.32 -39.32
C ALA A 5 -30.32 14.65 -38.62
N ARG A 6 -29.54 13.64 -38.19
CA ARG A 6 -28.18 13.84 -37.65
C ARG A 6 -27.26 14.52 -38.67
N SER A 7 -27.24 14.03 -39.92
CA SER A 7 -26.42 14.62 -40.99
C SER A 7 -26.84 16.06 -41.33
N ALA A 8 -28.14 16.37 -41.30
CA ALA A 8 -28.64 17.73 -41.47
C ALA A 8 -28.24 18.65 -40.30
N PHE A 9 -28.33 18.15 -39.06
CA PHE A 9 -27.94 18.88 -37.84
C PHE A 9 -26.43 19.19 -37.82
N PHE A 10 -25.57 18.23 -38.17
CA PHE A 10 -24.13 18.48 -38.28
C PHE A 10 -23.80 19.53 -39.35
N LYS A 11 -24.44 19.45 -40.52
CA LYS A 11 -24.28 20.46 -41.59
C LYS A 11 -24.81 21.84 -41.20
N LYS A 12 -25.87 21.92 -40.37
CA LYS A 12 -26.33 23.18 -39.78
C LYS A 12 -25.23 23.79 -38.91
N ILE A 13 -24.73 23.05 -37.92
CA ILE A 13 -23.67 23.52 -37.00
C ILE A 13 -22.44 24.00 -37.76
N GLU A 14 -21.92 23.21 -38.70
CA GLU A 14 -20.75 23.63 -39.48
C GLU A 14 -21.01 24.88 -40.34
N GLY A 15 -22.21 25.00 -40.93
CA GLY A 15 -22.61 26.16 -41.71
C GLY A 15 -22.83 27.43 -40.88
N ASP A 16 -23.36 27.31 -39.66
CA ASP A 16 -23.56 28.43 -38.73
C ASP A 16 -22.23 28.90 -38.11
N ILE A 17 -21.26 27.99 -37.93
CA ILE A 17 -19.87 28.33 -37.57
C ILE A 17 -19.16 29.03 -38.74
N ASP A 18 -19.21 28.48 -39.97
CA ASP A 18 -18.61 29.09 -41.17
C ASP A 18 -19.10 30.52 -41.40
N GLN A 19 -20.40 30.76 -41.19
CA GLN A 19 -21.06 32.05 -41.37
C GLN A 19 -20.88 33.00 -40.17
N LYS A 20 -20.13 32.60 -39.13
CA LYS A 20 -19.95 33.34 -37.87
C LYS A 20 -21.27 33.73 -37.18
N LYS A 21 -22.29 32.88 -37.32
CA LYS A 21 -23.63 33.04 -36.71
C LYS A 21 -23.74 32.36 -35.35
N ALA A 22 -23.03 31.25 -35.15
CA ALA A 22 -23.01 30.53 -33.88
C ALA A 22 -22.26 31.33 -32.81
N THR A 23 -22.97 31.72 -31.74
CA THR A 23 -22.33 32.03 -30.44
C THR A 23 -22.17 30.73 -29.65
N LEU A 24 -21.21 30.68 -28.71
CA LEU A 24 -21.01 29.49 -27.88
C LEU A 24 -22.30 29.07 -27.16
N GLU A 25 -22.98 30.02 -26.51
CA GLU A 25 -24.25 29.77 -25.80
C GLU A 25 -25.34 29.23 -26.73
N SER A 26 -25.52 29.82 -27.93
CA SER A 26 -26.53 29.37 -28.89
C SER A 26 -26.30 27.94 -29.38
N LEU A 27 -25.02 27.53 -29.46
CA LEU A 27 -24.59 26.21 -29.88
C LEU A 27 -24.64 25.19 -28.71
N LEU A 28 -24.42 25.64 -27.48
CA LEU A 28 -24.56 24.83 -26.27
C LEU A 28 -26.02 24.64 -25.85
N ASN A 29 -26.97 25.48 -26.29
CA ASN A 29 -28.40 25.28 -25.99
C ASN A 29 -29.09 24.31 -26.97
N GLU A 30 -28.39 23.78 -27.97
CA GLU A 30 -28.89 22.73 -28.87
C GLU A 30 -28.85 21.36 -28.17
N GLU A 31 -30.02 20.77 -27.90
CA GLU A 31 -30.21 19.47 -27.20
C GLU A 31 -29.29 18.34 -27.67
N ASN A 32 -28.87 18.36 -28.93
CA ASN A 32 -28.11 17.28 -29.57
C ASN A 32 -26.61 17.60 -29.72
N ILE A 33 -26.11 18.71 -29.16
CA ILE A 33 -24.74 19.18 -29.38
C ILE A 33 -23.67 18.17 -28.98
N LEU A 34 -23.85 17.46 -27.86
CA LEU A 34 -22.91 16.41 -27.41
C LEU A 34 -22.76 15.28 -28.44
N ILE A 35 -23.80 14.99 -29.23
CA ILE A 35 -23.71 14.01 -30.32
C ILE A 35 -22.75 14.53 -31.41
N ALA A 36 -22.80 15.82 -31.75
CA ALA A 36 -21.90 16.42 -32.74
C ALA A 36 -20.46 16.55 -32.22
N VAL A 37 -20.27 16.89 -30.94
CA VAL A 37 -18.97 16.89 -30.25
C VAL A 37 -18.33 15.50 -30.30
N ASN A 38 -19.10 14.46 -29.99
CA ASN A 38 -18.63 13.07 -30.03
C ASN A 38 -18.39 12.53 -31.45
N GLN A 39 -18.80 13.23 -32.53
CA GLN A 39 -18.34 12.97 -33.90
C GLN A 39 -17.01 13.67 -34.26
N ARG A 40 -16.44 14.49 -33.36
CA ARG A 40 -15.14 15.18 -33.52
C ARG A 40 -15.04 16.02 -34.81
N LEU A 41 -16.14 16.65 -35.22
CA LEU A 41 -16.20 17.48 -36.43
C LEU A 41 -15.11 18.57 -36.38
N PRO A 42 -14.23 18.72 -37.39
CA PRO A 42 -13.05 19.60 -37.28
C PRO A 42 -13.39 21.06 -37.01
N LYS A 43 -14.44 21.59 -37.65
CA LYS A 43 -14.90 22.98 -37.47
C LYS A 43 -15.44 23.24 -36.06
N LEU A 44 -16.28 22.33 -35.56
CA LEU A 44 -16.78 22.37 -34.18
C LEU A 44 -15.63 22.26 -33.18
N THR A 45 -14.67 21.37 -33.43
CA THR A 45 -13.48 21.19 -32.57
C THR A 45 -12.66 22.49 -32.50
N SER A 46 -12.38 23.12 -33.63
CA SER A 46 -11.67 24.41 -33.70
C SER A 46 -12.45 25.52 -33.00
N PHE A 47 -13.77 25.58 -33.18
CA PHE A 47 -14.65 26.58 -32.55
C PHE A 47 -14.72 26.42 -31.01
N LEU A 48 -14.76 25.19 -30.50
CA LEU A 48 -14.73 24.95 -29.05
C LEU A 48 -13.36 25.31 -28.47
N LEU A 49 -12.26 24.99 -29.16
CA LEU A 49 -10.91 25.38 -28.75
C LEU A 49 -10.70 26.91 -28.77
N SER A 50 -11.29 27.64 -29.72
CA SER A 50 -11.22 29.11 -29.73
C SER A 50 -12.11 29.79 -28.68
N ASN A 51 -12.98 29.03 -27.99
CA ASN A 51 -13.87 29.51 -26.94
C ASN A 51 -13.60 28.85 -25.58
N LEU A 52 -12.42 28.23 -25.41
CA LEU A 52 -12.09 27.34 -24.30
C LEU A 52 -12.32 27.96 -22.91
N LYS A 53 -11.91 29.24 -22.73
CA LYS A 53 -12.15 30.01 -21.51
C LYS A 53 -13.65 30.09 -21.18
N ASN A 54 -14.47 30.45 -22.17
CA ASN A 54 -15.91 30.61 -21.99
C ASN A 54 -16.59 29.27 -21.66
N ILE A 55 -16.09 28.15 -22.18
CA ILE A 55 -16.58 26.80 -21.81
C ILE A 55 -16.30 26.50 -20.33
N VAL A 56 -15.11 26.87 -19.83
CA VAL A 56 -14.77 26.75 -18.40
C VAL A 56 -15.68 27.64 -17.56
N GLU A 57 -15.77 28.93 -17.88
CA GLU A 57 -16.59 29.88 -17.12
C GLU A 57 -18.10 29.52 -17.13
N LEU A 58 -18.65 29.04 -18.25
CA LEU A 58 -20.04 28.59 -18.35
C LEU A 58 -20.33 27.29 -17.58
N ALA A 59 -19.37 26.36 -17.51
CA ALA A 59 -19.50 25.14 -16.71
C ALA A 59 -19.49 25.41 -15.21
N LEU A 60 -18.66 26.36 -14.77
CA LEU A 60 -18.43 26.69 -13.37
C LEU A 60 -19.48 27.65 -12.82
N ASN A 61 -19.93 28.63 -13.61
CA ASN A 61 -20.89 29.63 -13.14
C ASN A 61 -22.29 29.02 -12.89
N SER A 62 -22.74 29.08 -11.64
CA SER A 62 -24.07 28.67 -11.20
C SER A 62 -25.23 29.49 -11.78
N SER A 63 -24.97 30.71 -12.28
CA SER A 63 -26.00 31.54 -12.93
C SER A 63 -26.21 31.23 -14.41
N THR A 64 -25.42 30.32 -14.99
CA THR A 64 -25.58 29.84 -16.36
C THR A 64 -26.85 28.98 -16.50
N GLU A 65 -27.54 29.09 -17.63
CA GLU A 65 -28.68 28.23 -17.96
C GLU A 65 -28.30 26.74 -17.82
N GLN A 66 -29.16 25.95 -17.15
CA GLN A 66 -28.84 24.58 -16.75
C GLN A 66 -28.40 23.68 -17.92
N LEU A 67 -29.00 23.83 -19.10
CA LEU A 67 -28.62 23.06 -20.29
C LEU A 67 -27.24 23.47 -20.81
N VAL A 68 -26.98 24.77 -20.94
CA VAL A 68 -25.67 25.33 -21.34
C VAL A 68 -24.57 24.93 -20.36
N ARG A 69 -24.84 24.99 -19.04
CA ARG A 69 -23.90 24.56 -17.99
C ARG A 69 -23.61 23.06 -18.09
N SER A 70 -24.66 22.24 -18.23
CA SER A 70 -24.55 20.78 -18.37
C SER A 70 -23.74 20.38 -19.62
N HIS A 71 -24.00 21.00 -20.77
CA HIS A 71 -23.25 20.74 -21.99
C HIS A 71 -21.80 21.25 -21.91
N SER A 72 -21.55 22.40 -21.29
CA SER A 72 -20.18 22.88 -21.03
C SER A 72 -19.39 21.88 -20.18
N TYR A 73 -20.01 21.39 -19.10
CA TYR A 73 -19.43 20.39 -18.20
C TYR A 73 -19.16 19.06 -18.91
N ALA A 74 -20.12 18.53 -19.67
CA ALA A 74 -19.93 17.30 -20.43
C ALA A 74 -18.81 17.43 -21.49
N ILE A 75 -18.65 18.60 -22.12
CA ILE A 75 -17.52 18.86 -23.04
C ILE A 75 -16.18 18.85 -22.29
N LEU A 76 -16.11 19.41 -21.07
CA LEU A 76 -14.91 19.36 -20.22
C LEU A 76 -14.60 17.94 -19.70
N LEU A 77 -15.61 17.09 -19.45
CA LEU A 77 -15.37 15.70 -19.02
C LEU A 77 -15.04 14.76 -20.17
N GLU A 78 -15.82 14.79 -21.26
CA GLU A 78 -15.85 13.70 -22.26
C GLU A 78 -14.98 13.96 -23.49
N PHE A 79 -14.68 15.22 -23.84
CA PHE A 79 -14.07 15.57 -25.13
C PHE A 79 -12.54 15.79 -25.02
N PRO A 80 -11.69 14.83 -25.45
CA PRO A 80 -10.25 14.88 -25.17
C PRO A 80 -9.50 16.08 -25.78
N PRO A 81 -9.85 16.65 -26.95
CA PRO A 81 -9.19 17.85 -27.47
C PRO A 81 -9.32 19.06 -26.54
N VAL A 82 -10.51 19.29 -25.96
CA VAL A 82 -10.74 20.37 -24.99
C VAL A 82 -9.93 20.13 -23.72
N ARG A 83 -10.02 18.93 -23.12
CA ARG A 83 -9.22 18.60 -21.93
C ARG A 83 -7.73 18.81 -22.15
N SER A 84 -7.22 18.34 -23.29
CA SER A 84 -5.79 18.40 -23.64
C SER A 84 -5.32 19.83 -23.99
N ALA A 85 -6.24 20.77 -24.19
CA ALA A 85 -5.94 22.20 -24.27
C ALA A 85 -5.97 22.86 -22.88
N VAL A 86 -6.97 22.55 -22.03
CA VAL A 86 -7.00 23.04 -20.63
C VAL A 86 -5.77 22.57 -19.84
N CYS A 87 -5.30 21.33 -20.06
CA CYS A 87 -4.05 20.79 -19.47
C CYS A 87 -2.76 21.56 -19.84
N LYS A 88 -2.84 22.56 -20.73
CA LYS A 88 -1.70 23.33 -21.26
C LYS A 88 -1.81 24.84 -21.00
N ASP A 89 -2.91 25.29 -20.42
CA ASP A 89 -3.16 26.70 -20.13
C ASP A 89 -3.39 26.88 -18.62
N SER A 90 -2.32 27.25 -17.91
CA SER A 90 -2.35 27.46 -16.45
C SER A 90 -3.40 28.48 -16.03
N ASN A 91 -3.73 29.46 -16.87
CA ASN A 91 -4.79 30.44 -16.56
C ASN A 91 -6.15 29.76 -16.39
N LEU A 92 -6.45 28.75 -17.21
CA LEU A 92 -7.71 28.00 -17.13
C LEU A 92 -7.71 27.03 -15.95
N VAL A 93 -6.57 26.40 -15.66
CA VAL A 93 -6.38 25.56 -14.46
C VAL A 93 -6.62 26.39 -13.19
N ASN A 94 -5.99 27.56 -13.09
CA ASN A 94 -6.13 28.46 -11.94
C ASN A 94 -7.54 29.07 -11.84
N ILE A 95 -8.27 29.28 -12.95
CA ILE A 95 -9.70 29.63 -12.91
C ILE A 95 -10.52 28.51 -12.25
N ILE A 96 -10.29 27.25 -12.62
CA ILE A 96 -11.01 26.09 -12.05
C ILE A 96 -10.69 25.94 -10.54
N VAL A 97 -9.42 26.08 -10.16
CA VAL A 97 -8.99 26.05 -8.75
C VAL A 97 -9.56 27.23 -7.95
N LYS A 98 -9.55 28.44 -8.51
CA LYS A 98 -10.14 29.62 -7.86
C LYS A 98 -11.64 29.44 -7.63
N SER A 99 -12.38 28.91 -8.59
CA SER A 99 -13.81 28.62 -8.40
C SER A 99 -14.08 27.60 -7.30
N LEU A 100 -13.13 26.71 -6.96
CA LEU A 100 -13.24 25.81 -5.79
C LEU A 100 -13.22 26.61 -4.47
N PHE A 101 -12.34 27.60 -4.35
CA PHE A 101 -12.28 28.48 -3.17
C PHE A 101 -13.53 29.36 -3.03
N GLU A 102 -14.15 29.73 -4.16
CA GLU A 102 -15.38 30.51 -4.23
C GLU A 102 -16.65 29.65 -4.03
N SER A 103 -16.60 28.32 -4.21
CA SER A 103 -17.77 27.43 -4.12
C SER A 103 -18.09 26.89 -2.71
N LYS A 104 -17.45 27.42 -1.65
CA LYS A 104 -17.55 26.95 -0.24
C LYS A 104 -18.98 26.69 0.27
N GLU A 105 -19.99 27.43 -0.19
CA GLU A 105 -21.39 27.26 0.24
C GLU A 105 -22.20 26.24 -0.59
N ARG A 106 -21.62 25.63 -1.64
CA ARG A 106 -22.36 24.96 -2.72
C ARG A 106 -21.76 23.61 -3.11
N LEU A 107 -22.06 22.59 -2.30
CA LEU A 107 -21.75 21.17 -2.51
C LEU A 107 -21.80 20.69 -3.98
N GLN A 108 -22.87 21.01 -4.72
CA GLN A 108 -23.02 20.57 -6.11
C GLN A 108 -22.00 21.21 -7.08
N ASP A 109 -21.63 22.47 -6.83
CA ASP A 109 -20.64 23.18 -7.65
C ASP A 109 -19.24 22.63 -7.31
N THR A 110 -18.93 22.42 -6.02
CA THR A 110 -17.68 21.80 -5.53
C THR A 110 -17.46 20.40 -6.11
N VAL A 111 -18.48 19.52 -6.09
CA VAL A 111 -18.42 18.18 -6.73
C VAL A 111 -18.10 18.28 -8.22
N THR A 112 -18.74 19.22 -8.93
CA THR A 112 -18.53 19.44 -10.37
C THR A 112 -17.09 19.88 -10.64
N ILE A 113 -16.55 20.79 -9.82
CA ILE A 113 -15.16 21.29 -9.94
C ILE A 113 -14.14 20.18 -9.72
N LEU A 114 -14.28 19.37 -8.65
CA LEU A 114 -13.36 18.26 -8.40
C LEU A 114 -13.40 17.20 -9.51
N GLN A 115 -14.56 16.94 -10.10
CA GLN A 115 -14.70 16.01 -11.24
C GLN A 115 -14.04 16.57 -12.51
N ILE A 116 -14.09 17.90 -12.77
CA ILE A 116 -13.29 18.56 -13.81
C ILE A 116 -11.79 18.39 -13.52
N LEU A 117 -11.34 18.77 -12.32
CA LEU A 117 -9.92 18.70 -11.93
C LEU A 117 -9.38 17.27 -12.05
N GLN A 118 -10.10 16.26 -11.57
CA GLN A 118 -9.70 14.86 -11.67
C GLN A 118 -9.46 14.46 -13.13
N ARG A 119 -10.37 14.77 -14.06
CA ARG A 119 -10.19 14.42 -15.48
C ARG A 119 -9.04 15.17 -16.14
N ILE A 120 -8.71 16.38 -15.71
CA ILE A 120 -7.56 17.15 -16.22
C ILE A 120 -6.24 16.57 -15.64
N ILE A 121 -6.22 16.16 -14.37
CA ILE A 121 -5.09 15.49 -13.72
C ILE A 121 -4.83 14.13 -14.39
N GLU A 122 -5.86 13.30 -14.60
CA GLU A 122 -5.77 12.06 -15.36
C GLU A 122 -5.26 12.29 -16.80
N ASN A 123 -5.83 13.24 -17.54
CA ASN A 123 -5.47 13.54 -18.93
C ASN A 123 -4.06 14.16 -19.08
N SER A 124 -3.46 14.66 -18.00
CA SER A 124 -2.10 15.21 -17.97
C SER A 124 -1.06 14.32 -17.29
N ASN A 125 -1.44 13.12 -16.81
CA ASN A 125 -0.62 12.30 -15.91
C ASN A 125 -0.08 13.09 -14.71
N ALA A 126 -0.93 13.94 -14.13
CA ALA A 126 -0.66 14.88 -13.03
C ALA A 126 0.38 15.99 -13.31
N LEU A 127 0.83 16.18 -14.54
CA LEU A 127 1.67 17.35 -14.91
C LEU A 127 0.94 18.69 -14.68
N VAL A 128 -0.39 18.71 -14.71
CA VAL A 128 -1.19 19.92 -14.47
C VAL A 128 -1.11 20.43 -13.03
N LEU A 129 -0.77 19.58 -12.05
CA LEU A 129 -0.65 20.01 -10.65
C LEU A 129 0.49 21.03 -10.47
N HIS A 130 1.55 20.93 -11.29
CA HIS A 130 2.66 21.89 -11.35
C HIS A 130 2.30 23.21 -12.06
N GLN A 131 1.05 23.39 -12.49
CA GLN A 131 0.52 24.61 -13.11
C GLN A 131 -0.43 25.40 -12.19
N ILE A 132 -0.61 24.96 -10.94
CA ILE A 132 -1.49 25.62 -9.96
C ILE A 132 -0.64 26.62 -9.16
N ASP A 133 -0.88 27.92 -9.39
CA ASP A 133 -0.06 29.03 -8.86
C ASP A 133 -0.03 29.02 -7.33
N GLN A 134 -1.17 28.72 -6.72
CA GLN A 134 -1.37 28.64 -5.27
C GLN A 134 -1.46 27.17 -4.79
N SER A 135 -0.58 26.28 -5.29
CA SER A 135 -0.61 24.84 -5.00
C SER A 135 -0.71 24.50 -3.50
N SER A 136 -0.06 25.27 -2.61
CA SER A 136 -0.10 25.04 -1.16
C SER A 136 -1.44 25.42 -0.55
N GLU A 137 -2.03 26.55 -0.94
CA GLU A 137 -3.36 26.96 -0.48
C GLU A 137 -4.44 26.01 -1.01
N PHE A 138 -4.28 25.52 -2.25
CA PHE A 138 -5.14 24.49 -2.83
C PHE A 138 -5.08 23.18 -2.04
N PHE A 139 -3.89 22.69 -1.70
CA PHE A 139 -3.75 21.47 -0.90
C PHE A 139 -4.27 21.66 0.54
N GLN A 140 -3.96 22.79 1.18
CA GLN A 140 -4.46 23.13 2.51
C GLN A 140 -5.99 23.23 2.54
N TYR A 141 -6.62 23.88 1.57
CA TYR A 141 -8.07 23.95 1.43
C TYR A 141 -8.72 22.55 1.38
N LEU A 142 -8.10 21.59 0.66
CA LEU A 142 -8.59 20.22 0.61
C LEU A 142 -8.45 19.52 1.98
N LEU A 143 -7.38 19.77 2.73
CA LEU A 143 -7.20 19.23 4.08
C LEU A 143 -8.20 19.82 5.08
N GLU A 144 -8.38 21.14 5.10
CA GLU A 144 -9.36 21.85 5.94
C GLU A 144 -10.80 21.33 5.73
N ASN A 145 -11.10 20.81 4.53
CA ASN A 145 -12.43 20.33 4.16
C ASN A 145 -12.48 18.79 3.95
N ILE A 146 -11.49 18.03 4.44
CA ILE A 146 -11.39 16.56 4.31
C ILE A 146 -12.58 15.79 4.94
N SER A 147 -13.36 16.45 5.79
CA SER A 147 -14.63 15.92 6.29
C SER A 147 -15.65 15.66 5.17
N GLU A 148 -15.64 16.46 4.10
CA GLU A 148 -16.54 16.30 2.97
C GLU A 148 -16.17 15.08 2.11
N ILE A 149 -17.17 14.26 1.75
CA ILE A 149 -16.92 12.97 1.08
C ILE A 149 -16.18 13.09 -0.26
N HIS A 150 -16.58 14.07 -1.08
CA HIS A 150 -16.01 14.27 -2.41
C HIS A 150 -14.60 14.90 -2.38
N ILE A 151 -14.32 15.79 -1.41
CA ILE A 151 -12.97 16.31 -1.16
C ILE A 151 -12.04 15.20 -0.67
N ARG A 152 -12.53 14.33 0.23
CA ARG A 152 -11.81 13.14 0.68
C ARG A 152 -11.54 12.13 -0.44
N GLU A 153 -12.52 11.85 -1.30
CA GLU A 153 -12.35 10.98 -2.46
C GLU A 153 -11.33 11.55 -3.45
N PHE A 154 -11.37 12.86 -3.70
CA PHE A 154 -10.39 13.56 -4.53
C PHE A 154 -8.98 13.51 -3.93
N LEU A 155 -8.82 13.78 -2.63
CA LEU A 155 -7.55 13.59 -1.92
C LEU A 155 -7.05 12.15 -2.02
N ILE A 156 -7.91 11.16 -1.77
CA ILE A 156 -7.58 9.73 -1.93
C ILE A 156 -7.08 9.44 -3.34
N PHE A 157 -7.67 10.04 -4.39
CA PHE A 157 -7.20 9.94 -5.77
C PHE A 157 -5.78 10.51 -5.94
N LEU A 158 -5.48 11.70 -5.40
CA LEU A 158 -4.13 12.30 -5.49
C LEU A 158 -3.02 11.40 -4.91
N PHE A 159 -3.33 10.65 -3.84
CA PHE A 159 -2.39 9.70 -3.22
C PHE A 159 -2.50 8.24 -3.74
N SER A 160 -3.32 7.96 -4.76
CA SER A 160 -3.51 6.57 -5.26
C SER A 160 -2.63 6.16 -6.44
N HIS A 161 -1.67 7.00 -6.84
CA HIS A 161 -0.80 6.77 -8.01
C HIS A 161 0.71 6.81 -7.66
N PRO A 162 1.22 5.94 -6.77
CA PRO A 162 2.60 6.00 -6.27
C PRO A 162 3.68 5.88 -7.36
N SER A 163 3.38 5.19 -8.47
CA SER A 163 4.29 5.01 -9.60
C SER A 163 4.52 6.28 -10.43
N LEU A 164 3.61 7.26 -10.41
CA LEU A 164 3.67 8.46 -11.25
C LEU A 164 4.54 9.56 -10.60
N ALA A 165 5.68 9.83 -11.23
CA ALA A 165 6.64 10.83 -10.76
C ALA A 165 6.06 12.27 -10.59
N PRO A 166 5.13 12.78 -11.42
CA PRO A 166 4.58 14.12 -11.24
C PRO A 166 3.81 14.32 -9.93
N PHE A 167 3.07 13.30 -9.47
CA PHE A 167 2.42 13.30 -8.15
C PHE A 167 3.46 13.30 -7.02
N ARG A 168 4.46 12.41 -7.09
CA ARG A 168 5.56 12.37 -6.09
C ARG A 168 6.27 13.71 -5.96
N LYS A 169 6.62 14.33 -7.10
CA LYS A 169 7.26 15.64 -7.13
C LYS A 169 6.37 16.72 -6.53
N TRP A 170 5.10 16.81 -6.92
CA TRP A 170 4.19 17.84 -6.41
C TRP A 170 4.00 17.76 -4.89
N LEU A 171 3.80 16.56 -4.34
CA LEU A 171 3.68 16.35 -2.89
C LEU A 171 5.00 16.66 -2.15
N GLY A 172 6.15 16.40 -2.78
CA GLY A 172 7.46 16.76 -2.25
C GLY A 172 7.72 18.28 -2.25
N ASP A 173 7.43 18.95 -3.37
CA ASP A 173 7.53 20.41 -3.52
C ASP A 173 6.64 21.14 -2.48
N LEU A 174 5.48 20.55 -2.14
CA LEU A 174 4.57 21.03 -1.10
C LEU A 174 5.01 20.75 0.35
N ASN A 175 6.02 19.89 0.58
CA ASN A 175 6.30 19.30 1.90
C ASN A 175 5.02 18.69 2.54
N ALA A 176 4.28 17.90 1.77
CA ALA A 176 2.96 17.40 2.15
C ALA A 176 2.96 16.58 3.45
N ASP A 177 4.07 15.94 3.81
CA ASP A 177 4.28 15.29 5.12
C ASP A 177 4.04 16.24 6.31
N SER A 178 4.54 17.47 6.20
CA SER A 178 4.53 18.45 7.27
C SER A 178 3.17 19.13 7.39
N LEU A 179 2.51 19.39 6.24
CA LEU A 179 1.12 19.86 6.20
C LEU A 179 0.18 18.80 6.77
N LEU A 180 0.24 17.56 6.29
CA LEU A 180 -0.56 16.44 6.81
C LEU A 180 -0.36 16.26 8.32
N TYR A 181 0.89 16.21 8.80
CA TYR A 181 1.16 16.06 10.23
C TYR A 181 0.61 17.24 11.06
N SER A 182 0.74 18.48 10.58
CA SER A 182 0.18 19.65 11.27
C SER A 182 -1.34 19.56 11.45
N SER A 183 -2.05 19.01 10.46
CA SER A 183 -3.50 18.79 10.51
C SER A 183 -3.93 17.60 11.39
N ILE A 184 -3.01 16.77 11.92
CA ILE A 184 -3.37 15.77 12.95
C ILE A 184 -3.54 16.45 14.31
N LEU A 185 -2.74 17.49 14.58
CA LEU A 185 -2.69 18.14 15.88
C LEU A 185 -3.91 19.07 16.05
N ASN A 186 -4.68 18.84 17.13
CA ASN A 186 -5.88 19.57 17.52
C ASN A 186 -7.15 19.31 16.67
N GLU A 187 -7.12 18.35 15.74
CA GLU A 187 -8.28 17.97 14.93
C GLU A 187 -9.16 16.87 15.55
N THR A 188 -10.37 16.70 15.01
CA THR A 188 -11.30 15.65 15.47
C THR A 188 -10.80 14.24 15.11
N GLU A 189 -11.16 13.21 15.91
CA GLU A 189 -10.78 11.81 15.62
C GLU A 189 -11.09 11.39 14.17
N PHE A 190 -12.23 11.86 13.63
CA PHE A 190 -12.63 11.57 12.26
C PHE A 190 -11.68 12.18 11.23
N VAL A 191 -11.27 13.44 11.42
CA VAL A 191 -10.32 14.14 10.53
C VAL A 191 -8.93 13.52 10.63
N GLN A 192 -8.44 13.29 11.85
CA GLN A 192 -7.18 12.59 12.13
C GLN A 192 -7.11 11.23 11.42
N GLU A 193 -8.19 10.44 11.47
CA GLU A 193 -8.28 9.14 10.79
C GLU A 193 -8.06 9.28 9.28
N LYS A 194 -8.69 10.28 8.63
CA LYS A 194 -8.56 10.44 7.17
C LYS A 194 -7.18 10.95 6.77
N ILE A 195 -6.57 11.81 7.58
CA ILE A 195 -5.20 12.30 7.38
C ILE A 195 -4.20 11.14 7.52
N LEU A 196 -4.36 10.27 8.51
CA LEU A 196 -3.55 9.06 8.66
C LEU A 196 -3.74 8.11 7.47
N ILE A 197 -4.95 7.98 6.91
CA ILE A 197 -5.19 7.24 5.65
C ILE A 197 -4.46 7.86 4.45
N LEU A 198 -4.32 9.18 4.38
CA LEU A 198 -3.50 9.83 3.34
C LEU A 198 -2.00 9.59 3.58
N LEU A 199 -1.51 9.69 4.81
CA LEU A 199 -0.13 9.34 5.17
C LEU A 199 0.19 7.87 4.86
N ILE A 200 -0.74 6.93 5.12
CA ILE A 200 -0.62 5.51 4.74
C ILE A 200 -0.47 5.36 3.22
N LYS A 201 -1.18 6.16 2.42
CA LYS A 201 -1.01 6.17 0.97
C LYS A 201 0.27 6.91 0.52
N TYR A 202 0.79 7.82 1.33
CA TYR A 202 1.95 8.64 0.99
C TYR A 202 3.29 7.94 1.17
N VAL A 203 3.52 7.12 2.22
CA VAL A 203 4.83 6.48 2.43
C VAL A 203 5.33 5.69 1.20
N PRO A 204 4.51 4.89 0.48
CA PRO A 204 4.95 4.21 -0.76
C PRO A 204 5.21 5.16 -1.95
N MET A 205 4.89 6.46 -1.83
CA MET A 205 5.21 7.51 -2.79
C MET A 205 6.50 8.26 -2.45
N VAL A 206 7.06 8.08 -1.25
CA VAL A 206 8.23 8.82 -0.77
C VAL A 206 9.51 8.04 -1.08
N ASP A 207 10.49 8.71 -1.67
CA ASP A 207 11.80 8.12 -1.92
C ASP A 207 12.53 7.84 -0.59
N LYS A 208 13.04 6.61 -0.40
CA LYS A 208 13.72 6.17 0.83
C LYS A 208 14.96 7.02 1.19
N THR A 209 15.54 7.74 0.23
CA THR A 209 16.68 8.66 0.45
C THR A 209 16.27 10.10 0.79
N SER A 210 15.00 10.45 0.63
CA SER A 210 14.55 11.85 0.69
C SER A 210 14.47 12.41 2.13
N PRO A 211 14.65 13.73 2.31
CA PRO A 211 14.37 14.40 3.59
C PRO A 211 12.94 14.18 4.08
N VAL A 212 11.97 13.98 3.17
CA VAL A 212 10.57 13.66 3.51
C VAL A 212 10.49 12.37 4.31
N MET A 213 11.22 11.31 3.92
CA MET A 213 11.23 10.05 4.67
C MET A 213 11.82 10.27 6.08
N VAL A 214 12.92 11.01 6.19
CA VAL A 214 13.51 11.37 7.49
C VAL A 214 12.50 12.08 8.38
N ARG A 215 11.77 13.08 7.83
CA ARG A 215 10.74 13.84 8.57
C ARG A 215 9.53 13.02 8.97
N LEU A 216 9.15 12.01 8.19
CA LEU A 216 8.09 11.05 8.54
C LEU A 216 8.53 10.10 9.66
N THR A 217 9.82 9.79 9.75
CA THR A 217 10.41 8.90 10.77
C THR A 217 10.89 9.63 12.05
N GLU A 218 10.56 10.91 12.23
CA GLU A 218 10.93 11.67 13.42
C GLU A 218 10.33 11.03 14.71
N PRO A 219 11.15 10.71 15.73
CA PRO A 219 10.69 10.01 16.94
C PRO A 219 9.50 10.68 17.64
N GLU A 220 9.46 12.01 17.70
CA GLU A 220 8.35 12.76 18.30
C GLU A 220 7.03 12.54 17.54
N LYS A 221 7.05 12.61 16.20
CA LYS A 221 5.86 12.35 15.37
C LYS A 221 5.34 10.94 15.57
N ILE A 222 6.24 9.95 15.60
CA ILE A 222 5.87 8.54 15.78
C ILE A 222 5.31 8.28 17.18
N LYS A 223 5.87 8.91 18.21
CA LYS A 223 5.31 8.85 19.57
C LYS A 223 3.90 9.47 19.60
N THR A 224 3.71 10.66 19.05
CA THR A 224 2.38 11.32 19.04
C THR A 224 1.33 10.50 18.29
N ILE A 225 1.67 9.91 17.14
CA ILE A 225 0.74 9.03 16.40
C ILE A 225 0.46 7.73 17.17
N LEU A 226 1.45 7.18 17.89
CA LEU A 226 1.27 6.00 18.74
C LEU A 226 0.34 6.29 19.93
N ASP A 227 0.57 7.39 20.65
CA ASP A 227 -0.27 7.81 21.77
C ASP A 227 -1.72 8.08 21.30
N ILE A 228 -1.92 8.78 20.16
CA ILE A 228 -3.25 8.92 19.52
C ILE A 228 -3.90 7.56 19.25
N GLY A 229 -3.14 6.59 18.72
CA GLY A 229 -3.67 5.27 18.40
C GLY A 229 -4.13 4.48 19.64
N ILE A 230 -3.43 4.64 20.78
CA ILE A 230 -3.73 3.98 22.06
C ILE A 230 -4.92 4.66 22.76
N GLU A 231 -4.99 6.00 22.73
CA GLU A 231 -5.99 6.79 23.46
C GLU A 231 -7.34 6.91 22.74
N ALA A 232 -7.38 6.71 21.42
CA ALA A 232 -8.59 6.85 20.60
C ALA A 232 -9.75 5.92 21.03
N ALA A 233 -10.97 6.46 20.92
CA ALA A 233 -12.22 5.71 21.07
C ALA A 233 -12.65 5.04 19.74
N ASN A 234 -12.37 5.68 18.61
CA ASN A 234 -12.63 5.13 17.28
C ASN A 234 -11.57 4.09 16.85
N PHE A 235 -11.94 2.81 16.78
CA PHE A 235 -11.05 1.74 16.30
C PHE A 235 -10.51 1.97 14.88
N SER A 236 -11.21 2.74 14.03
CA SER A 236 -10.69 3.09 12.70
C SER A 236 -9.50 4.06 12.79
N LEU A 237 -9.50 4.97 13.78
CA LEU A 237 -8.38 5.87 14.08
C LEU A 237 -7.19 5.09 14.64
N SER A 238 -7.40 4.23 15.66
CA SER A 238 -6.35 3.33 16.18
C SER A 238 -5.73 2.47 15.07
N GLY A 239 -6.57 1.86 14.22
CA GLY A 239 -6.12 1.08 13.08
C GLY A 239 -5.33 1.88 12.04
N ALA A 240 -5.70 3.13 11.77
CA ALA A 240 -4.95 4.01 10.88
C ALA A 240 -3.60 4.43 11.49
N ALA A 241 -3.58 4.79 12.78
CA ALA A 241 -2.35 5.16 13.50
C ALA A 241 -1.33 4.01 13.52
N PHE A 242 -1.75 2.81 13.96
CA PHE A 242 -0.86 1.66 14.03
C PHE A 242 -0.42 1.15 12.64
N LYS A 243 -1.32 1.18 11.64
CA LYS A 243 -0.97 0.82 10.26
C LYS A 243 0.08 1.77 9.66
N PHE A 244 -0.03 3.08 9.92
CA PHE A 244 0.98 4.04 9.47
C PHE A 244 2.37 3.68 10.00
N ILE A 245 2.49 3.44 11.31
CA ILE A 245 3.77 3.10 11.95
C ILE A 245 4.31 1.75 11.42
N SER A 246 3.47 0.72 11.35
CA SER A 246 3.84 -0.63 10.84
C SER A 246 4.39 -0.56 9.42
N MET A 247 3.68 0.12 8.52
CA MET A 247 4.06 0.26 7.12
C MET A 247 5.28 1.18 6.93
N LEU A 248 5.44 2.23 7.74
CA LEU A 248 6.62 3.09 7.72
C LEU A 248 7.87 2.29 8.11
N CYS A 249 7.81 1.51 9.19
CA CYS A 249 8.89 0.62 9.60
C CYS A 249 9.22 -0.42 8.53
N SER A 250 8.20 -1.00 7.89
CA SER A 250 8.35 -1.91 6.76
C SER A 250 8.97 -1.26 5.51
N SER A 251 8.86 0.05 5.37
CA SER A 251 9.43 0.79 4.23
C SER A 251 10.91 1.13 4.43
N ILE A 252 11.35 1.31 5.69
CA ILE A 252 12.72 1.73 6.05
C ILE A 252 13.61 0.58 6.54
N SER A 253 13.03 -0.60 6.85
CA SER A 253 13.73 -1.79 7.37
C SER A 253 14.95 -2.21 6.55
N GLU A 254 14.84 -2.18 5.22
CA GLU A 254 15.89 -2.53 4.26
C GLU A 254 16.95 -1.42 4.07
N PHE A 255 16.76 -0.23 4.67
CA PHE A 255 17.52 0.96 4.31
C PHE A 255 18.52 1.35 5.40
N GLU A 256 19.80 1.12 5.14
CA GLU A 256 20.91 1.34 6.08
C GLU A 256 20.91 2.76 6.68
N LYS A 257 20.71 3.78 5.83
CA LYS A 257 20.69 5.20 6.22
C LYS A 257 19.54 5.59 7.17
N LEU A 258 18.55 4.72 7.36
CA LEU A 258 17.39 4.95 8.23
C LEU A 258 17.32 3.99 9.43
N GLN A 259 18.34 3.15 9.63
CA GLN A 259 18.42 2.29 10.82
C GLN A 259 18.46 3.07 12.15
N PRO A 260 19.09 4.27 12.26
CA PRO A 260 19.04 5.05 13.50
C PRO A 260 17.61 5.48 13.88
N GLN A 261 16.82 5.90 12.90
CA GLN A 261 15.41 6.27 13.09
C GLN A 261 14.57 5.03 13.41
N LEU A 262 14.77 3.92 12.70
CA LEU A 262 14.10 2.66 12.99
C LEU A 262 14.42 2.14 14.40
N PHE A 263 15.65 2.33 14.90
CA PHE A 263 16.04 1.99 16.27
C PHE A 263 15.27 2.84 17.30
N GLU A 264 15.20 4.16 17.12
CA GLU A 264 14.41 5.02 18.02
C GLU A 264 12.91 4.72 17.94
N ILE A 265 12.38 4.30 16.78
CA ILE A 265 10.99 3.82 16.67
C ILE A 265 10.79 2.51 17.45
N ARG A 266 11.68 1.52 17.32
CA ARG A 266 11.63 0.27 18.12
C ARG A 266 11.65 0.55 19.62
N LYS A 267 12.45 1.53 20.05
CA LYS A 267 12.55 2.01 21.44
C LYS A 267 11.27 2.70 21.91
N ILE A 268 10.61 3.51 21.06
CA ILE A 268 9.27 4.05 21.34
C ILE A 268 8.23 2.93 21.49
N LEU A 269 8.26 1.90 20.63
CA LEU A 269 7.36 0.76 20.73
C LEU A 269 7.62 -0.06 22.01
N GLY A 270 8.88 -0.35 22.36
CA GLY A 270 9.25 -1.04 23.59
C GLY A 270 8.78 -0.30 24.84
N ASN A 271 9.03 1.02 24.91
CA ASN A 271 8.57 1.89 26.01
C ASN A 271 7.03 1.94 26.17
N ASN A 272 6.26 1.48 25.18
CA ASN A 272 4.80 1.44 25.19
C ASN A 272 4.24 0.02 24.97
N CYS A 273 5.07 -1.03 25.02
CA CYS A 273 4.63 -2.37 24.63
C CYS A 273 3.53 -2.90 25.55
N GLN A 274 3.63 -2.66 26.86
CA GLN A 274 2.56 -2.99 27.81
C GLN A 274 1.24 -2.28 27.45
N LYS A 275 1.27 -0.97 27.13
CA LYS A 275 0.07 -0.23 26.69
C LYS A 275 -0.57 -0.85 25.43
N LEU A 276 0.24 -1.35 24.49
CA LEU A 276 -0.24 -2.00 23.28
C LEU A 276 -0.87 -3.37 23.59
N CYS A 277 -0.30 -4.15 24.51
CA CYS A 277 -0.93 -5.36 25.03
C CYS A 277 -2.26 -5.02 25.73
N ASP A 278 -2.27 -4.04 26.63
CA ASP A 278 -3.46 -3.58 27.37
C ASP A 278 -4.57 -3.09 26.43
N PHE A 279 -4.22 -2.36 25.37
CA PHE A 279 -5.15 -1.92 24.32
C PHE A 279 -5.84 -3.12 23.64
N VAL A 280 -5.10 -4.17 23.31
CA VAL A 280 -5.65 -5.38 22.70
C VAL A 280 -6.51 -6.17 23.71
N MET A 281 -6.06 -6.28 24.97
CA MET A 281 -6.76 -6.98 26.06
C MET A 281 -8.00 -6.25 26.59
N ARG A 282 -8.19 -4.97 26.26
CA ARG A 282 -9.26 -4.09 26.80
C ARG A 282 -10.68 -4.64 26.66
N ASP A 283 -10.93 -5.49 25.68
CA ASP A 283 -12.23 -6.11 25.37
C ASP A 283 -12.06 -7.33 24.44
N HIS A 284 -13.07 -8.21 24.37
CA HIS A 284 -13.05 -9.41 23.52
C HIS A 284 -13.36 -9.14 22.03
N SER A 285 -13.65 -7.91 21.60
CA SER A 285 -13.80 -7.62 20.17
C SER A 285 -12.41 -7.60 19.51
N PHE A 286 -12.32 -8.06 18.26
CA PHE A 286 -11.06 -8.06 17.51
C PHE A 286 -11.26 -7.55 16.09
N CYS A 287 -10.86 -6.29 15.88
CA CYS A 287 -10.97 -5.57 14.62
C CYS A 287 -9.57 -5.26 14.04
N SER A 288 -9.51 -4.43 13.00
CA SER A 288 -8.26 -4.11 12.29
C SER A 288 -7.24 -3.36 13.15
N ASP A 289 -7.69 -2.58 14.13
CA ASP A 289 -6.86 -1.92 15.15
C ASP A 289 -6.02 -2.92 15.93
N LYS A 290 -6.63 -3.96 16.50
CA LYS A 290 -5.92 -4.97 17.30
C LYS A 290 -5.00 -5.83 16.44
N ARG A 291 -5.34 -6.06 15.16
CA ARG A 291 -4.39 -6.60 14.18
C ARG A 291 -3.14 -5.72 14.06
N TYR A 292 -3.29 -4.42 13.77
CA TYR A 292 -2.12 -3.55 13.57
C TYR A 292 -1.35 -3.29 14.87
N ALA A 293 -2.02 -3.28 16.04
CA ALA A 293 -1.35 -3.26 17.34
C ALA A 293 -0.47 -4.50 17.55
N ILE A 294 -0.96 -5.70 17.23
CA ILE A 294 -0.15 -6.94 17.26
C ILE A 294 0.98 -6.90 16.22
N GLU A 295 0.76 -6.35 15.02
CA GLU A 295 1.85 -6.14 14.04
C GLU A 295 2.96 -5.23 14.61
N LEU A 296 2.63 -4.21 15.41
CA LEU A 296 3.63 -3.38 16.11
C LEU A 296 4.32 -4.11 17.28
N ILE A 297 3.59 -4.91 18.06
CA ILE A 297 4.17 -5.74 19.13
C ILE A 297 5.15 -6.76 18.53
N VAL A 298 4.77 -7.43 17.43
CA VAL A 298 5.66 -8.32 16.64
C VAL A 298 6.90 -7.59 16.15
N LEU A 299 6.75 -6.37 15.63
CA LEU A 299 7.85 -5.55 15.16
C LEU A 299 8.81 -5.15 16.30
N PHE A 300 8.34 -4.96 17.53
CA PHE A 300 9.20 -4.76 18.71
C PHE A 300 9.93 -6.05 19.10
N ILE A 301 9.19 -7.15 19.26
CA ILE A 301 9.67 -8.47 19.72
C ILE A 301 10.79 -8.99 18.81
N THR A 302 10.64 -8.87 17.49
CA THR A 302 11.58 -9.42 16.50
C THR A 302 12.97 -8.78 16.48
N PHE A 303 13.22 -7.75 17.31
CA PHE A 303 14.56 -7.18 17.54
C PHE A 303 14.99 -7.18 19.01
N GLN A 304 14.32 -7.94 19.89
CA GLN A 304 14.80 -8.17 21.26
C GLN A 304 15.59 -9.47 21.35
N GLU A 305 16.66 -9.47 22.15
CA GLU A 305 17.36 -10.71 22.55
C GLU A 305 16.55 -11.50 23.58
N ASN A 306 15.77 -10.80 24.42
CA ASN A 306 14.90 -11.37 25.45
C ASN A 306 13.61 -10.54 25.55
N VAL A 307 12.48 -11.19 25.83
CA VAL A 307 11.19 -10.54 26.11
C VAL A 307 10.76 -10.79 27.55
N ASP A 308 9.95 -9.88 28.08
CA ASP A 308 9.35 -9.96 29.43
C ASP A 308 8.17 -10.96 29.46
N ASP A 309 7.92 -11.55 30.63
CA ASP A 309 6.83 -12.52 30.88
C ASP A 309 5.44 -11.95 30.55
N SER A 310 5.29 -10.62 30.57
CA SER A 310 4.07 -9.92 30.12
C SER A 310 3.68 -10.29 28.69
N ILE A 311 4.66 -10.50 27.80
CA ILE A 311 4.46 -10.90 26.41
C ILE A 311 3.90 -12.33 26.32
N PHE A 312 4.33 -13.23 27.21
CA PHE A 312 3.81 -14.59 27.26
C PHE A 312 2.43 -14.67 27.91
N LYS A 313 2.15 -13.89 28.95
CA LYS A 313 0.78 -13.73 29.51
C LYS A 313 -0.19 -13.15 28.46
N PHE A 314 0.29 -12.25 27.60
CA PHE A 314 -0.46 -11.77 26.44
C PHE A 314 -0.64 -12.87 25.36
N ALA A 315 0.33 -13.77 25.20
CA ALA A 315 0.20 -14.96 24.35
C ALA A 315 -0.90 -15.92 24.84
N GLU A 316 -1.01 -16.12 26.16
CA GLU A 316 -2.06 -16.93 26.80
C GLU A 316 -3.45 -16.34 26.51
N PHE A 317 -3.63 -15.04 26.75
CA PHE A 317 -4.87 -14.33 26.39
C PHE A 317 -5.25 -14.46 24.91
N LEU A 318 -4.29 -14.29 24.00
CA LEU A 318 -4.55 -14.41 22.56
C LEU A 318 -4.87 -15.85 22.13
N LEU A 319 -4.32 -16.86 22.80
CA LEU A 319 -4.64 -18.27 22.56
C LEU A 319 -6.09 -18.59 22.96
N ASP A 320 -6.53 -18.15 24.14
CA ASP A 320 -7.91 -18.31 24.60
C ASP A 320 -8.89 -17.62 23.63
N LEU A 321 -8.62 -16.36 23.27
CA LEU A 321 -9.44 -15.59 22.34
C LEU A 321 -9.48 -16.23 20.93
N PHE A 322 -8.37 -16.80 20.47
CA PHE A 322 -8.27 -17.52 19.18
C PHE A 322 -9.24 -18.72 19.12
N LEU A 323 -9.37 -19.44 20.23
CA LEU A 323 -10.22 -20.63 20.37
C LEU A 323 -11.70 -20.25 20.63
N GLU A 324 -11.94 -19.16 21.36
CA GLU A 324 -13.27 -18.58 21.58
C GLU A 324 -13.88 -18.11 20.24
N ILE A 325 -13.18 -17.22 19.53
CA ILE A 325 -13.70 -16.52 18.34
C ILE A 325 -13.39 -17.31 17.06
N LYS A 326 -14.03 -18.47 16.98
CA LYS A 326 -13.86 -19.54 15.97
C LYS A 326 -13.85 -19.11 14.49
N THR A 327 -14.38 -17.94 14.14
CA THR A 327 -14.52 -17.46 12.76
C THR A 327 -13.70 -16.20 12.42
N ASN A 328 -13.00 -15.57 13.38
CA ASN A 328 -12.31 -14.30 13.13
C ASN A 328 -10.90 -14.50 12.55
N SER A 329 -10.83 -14.57 11.22
CA SER A 329 -9.57 -14.73 10.48
C SER A 329 -8.53 -13.63 10.76
N PHE A 330 -8.91 -12.40 11.14
CA PHE A 330 -7.92 -11.37 11.49
C PHE A 330 -7.20 -11.70 12.80
N LEU A 331 -7.93 -12.18 13.81
CA LEU A 331 -7.35 -12.69 15.05
C LEU A 331 -6.42 -13.89 14.77
N HIS A 332 -6.89 -14.86 13.99
CA HIS A 332 -6.12 -16.09 13.73
C HIS A 332 -4.84 -15.84 12.93
N ILE A 333 -4.83 -14.87 12.02
CA ILE A 333 -3.62 -14.43 11.31
C ILE A 333 -2.68 -13.65 12.26
N SER A 334 -3.23 -12.74 13.06
CA SER A 334 -2.44 -11.92 14.00
C SER A 334 -1.75 -12.77 15.06
N PHE A 335 -2.49 -13.70 15.68
CA PHE A 335 -1.94 -14.66 16.64
C PHE A 335 -0.90 -15.57 15.99
N LEU A 336 -1.11 -16.08 14.77
CA LEU A 336 -0.11 -16.92 14.10
C LEU A 336 1.22 -16.17 13.86
N ASN A 337 1.16 -14.91 13.44
CA ASN A 337 2.35 -14.08 13.22
C ASN A 337 3.07 -13.78 14.55
N PHE A 338 2.32 -13.51 15.60
CA PHE A 338 2.82 -13.31 16.96
C PHE A 338 3.43 -14.60 17.54
N PHE A 339 2.77 -15.74 17.37
CA PHE A 339 3.23 -17.08 17.77
C PHE A 339 4.59 -17.43 17.13
N LYS A 340 4.76 -17.19 15.82
CA LYS A 340 6.05 -17.35 15.12
C LYS A 340 7.13 -16.37 15.63
N SER A 341 6.74 -15.27 16.23
CA SER A 341 7.68 -14.27 16.75
C SER A 341 8.17 -14.65 18.16
N ILE A 342 7.28 -15.15 19.01
CA ILE A 342 7.63 -15.62 20.37
C ILE A 342 8.33 -16.99 20.37
N SER A 343 8.16 -17.82 19.32
CA SER A 343 8.84 -19.13 19.22
C SER A 343 10.37 -19.06 19.11
N ASN A 344 10.94 -17.86 18.93
CA ASN A 344 12.39 -17.64 18.93
C ASN A 344 13.01 -17.65 20.34
N PHE A 345 12.22 -17.39 21.39
CA PHE A 345 12.69 -17.30 22.78
C PHE A 345 12.59 -18.68 23.46
N LYS A 346 13.59 -19.53 23.16
CA LYS A 346 13.56 -20.99 23.41
C LYS A 346 13.06 -21.40 24.80
N HIS A 347 13.55 -20.78 25.87
CA HIS A 347 13.18 -21.12 27.25
C HIS A 347 11.72 -20.75 27.56
N GLN A 348 11.38 -19.47 27.40
CA GLN A 348 10.08 -18.92 27.74
C GLN A 348 8.96 -19.49 26.84
N PHE A 349 9.27 -19.82 25.58
CA PHE A 349 8.32 -20.50 24.69
C PHE A 349 8.07 -21.96 25.11
N SER A 350 9.09 -22.67 25.60
CA SER A 350 8.92 -24.00 26.20
C SER A 350 8.04 -23.94 27.46
N GLU A 351 8.26 -22.95 28.32
CA GLU A 351 7.42 -22.71 29.51
C GLU A 351 5.97 -22.37 29.13
N PHE A 352 5.76 -21.56 28.09
CA PHE A 352 4.44 -21.21 27.57
C PHE A 352 3.68 -22.40 26.96
N ILE A 353 4.36 -23.30 26.23
CA ILE A 353 3.74 -24.55 25.74
C ILE A 353 3.24 -25.40 26.91
N HIS A 354 4.04 -25.47 27.99
CA HIS A 354 3.74 -26.22 29.21
C HIS A 354 2.63 -25.55 30.07
N SER A 355 2.64 -24.22 30.22
CA SER A 355 1.62 -23.49 31.00
C SER A 355 0.23 -23.60 30.37
N THR A 356 0.15 -23.42 29.04
CA THR A 356 -1.11 -23.49 28.27
C THR A 356 -1.55 -24.91 27.93
N ASN A 357 -0.70 -25.92 28.14
CA ASN A 357 -0.94 -27.30 27.72
C ASN A 357 -1.29 -27.39 26.20
N LEU A 358 -0.59 -26.59 25.39
CA LEU A 358 -0.95 -26.30 24.00
C LEU A 358 -1.05 -27.55 23.12
N LEU A 359 -0.21 -28.55 23.37
CA LEU A 359 -0.23 -29.82 22.63
C LEU A 359 -1.58 -30.55 22.84
N SER A 360 -2.07 -30.62 24.08
CA SER A 360 -3.41 -31.16 24.40
C SER A 360 -4.52 -30.33 23.75
N VAL A 361 -4.40 -29.00 23.78
CA VAL A 361 -5.39 -28.08 23.17
C VAL A 361 -5.51 -28.30 21.67
N ILE A 362 -4.39 -28.50 20.96
CA ILE A 362 -4.37 -28.78 19.52
C ILE A 362 -5.00 -30.14 19.20
N ILE A 363 -4.61 -31.22 19.88
CA ILE A 363 -5.18 -32.56 19.64
C ILE A 363 -6.67 -32.58 19.95
N ASN A 364 -7.09 -32.04 21.10
CA ASN A 364 -8.51 -32.00 21.48
C ASN A 364 -9.32 -31.15 20.48
N SER A 365 -8.80 -30.02 20.01
CA SER A 365 -9.46 -29.20 18.97
C SER A 365 -9.64 -29.98 17.66
N ILE A 366 -8.60 -30.69 17.21
CA ILE A 366 -8.63 -31.50 15.99
C ILE A 366 -9.60 -32.69 16.11
N ASN A 367 -9.63 -33.38 17.25
CA ASN A 367 -10.55 -34.50 17.50
C ASN A 367 -12.03 -34.07 17.49
N HIS A 368 -12.32 -32.79 17.78
CA HIS A 368 -13.66 -32.22 17.71
C HIS A 368 -13.96 -31.47 16.39
N ARG A 369 -13.04 -31.49 15.42
CA ARG A 369 -13.13 -30.70 14.17
C ARG A 369 -14.45 -30.88 13.41
N ASP A 370 -14.91 -32.11 13.25
CA ASP A 370 -16.13 -32.41 12.50
C ASP A 370 -17.40 -31.92 13.22
N ASN A 371 -17.30 -31.63 14.52
CA ASN A 371 -18.35 -31.06 15.36
C ASN A 371 -18.20 -29.53 15.58
N LEU A 372 -17.12 -28.91 15.08
CA LEU A 372 -16.76 -27.53 15.39
C LEU A 372 -16.59 -26.68 14.11
N LEU A 373 -17.59 -25.84 13.82
CA LEU A 373 -17.52 -24.88 12.72
C LEU A 373 -16.57 -23.72 13.07
N ALA A 374 -15.32 -23.82 12.60
CA ALA A 374 -14.27 -22.82 12.78
C ALA A 374 -13.48 -22.58 11.48
N SER A 375 -12.90 -21.38 11.34
CA SER A 375 -11.98 -21.01 10.25
C SER A 375 -10.51 -21.25 10.60
N PHE A 376 -10.17 -21.42 11.88
CA PHE A 376 -8.78 -21.50 12.35
C PHE A 376 -8.03 -22.79 11.98
N TRP A 377 -8.63 -23.77 11.32
CA TRP A 377 -7.99 -25.07 11.03
C TRP A 377 -6.66 -24.95 10.26
N GLY A 378 -6.58 -24.03 9.30
CA GLY A 378 -5.33 -23.74 8.57
C GLY A 378 -4.27 -23.01 9.40
N HIS A 379 -4.67 -22.38 10.52
CA HIS A 379 -3.78 -21.71 11.47
C HIS A 379 -3.27 -22.70 12.52
N ILE A 380 -4.14 -23.55 13.10
CA ILE A 380 -3.75 -24.70 13.95
C ILE A 380 -2.74 -25.58 13.21
N TYR A 381 -2.99 -25.93 11.95
CA TYR A 381 -2.05 -26.73 11.15
C TYR A 381 -0.67 -26.05 10.96
N LYS A 382 -0.61 -24.71 10.89
CA LYS A 382 0.68 -23.99 10.83
C LYS A 382 1.37 -23.91 12.19
N ILE A 383 0.61 -23.71 13.27
CA ILE A 383 1.09 -23.76 14.66
C ILE A 383 1.71 -25.13 14.96
N THR A 384 1.06 -26.23 14.55
CA THR A 384 1.61 -27.60 14.62
C THR A 384 2.95 -27.74 13.89
N GLY A 385 3.13 -27.03 12.76
CA GLY A 385 4.42 -26.96 12.07
C GLY A 385 5.48 -26.30 12.94
N ILE A 386 5.23 -25.08 13.41
CA ILE A 386 6.15 -24.33 14.28
C ILE A 386 6.50 -25.14 15.53
N LEU A 387 5.54 -25.83 16.15
CA LEU A 387 5.77 -26.68 17.32
C LEU A 387 6.60 -27.93 17.03
N ARG A 388 6.34 -28.62 15.91
CA ARG A 388 7.16 -29.77 15.49
C ARG A 388 8.60 -29.32 15.20
N ASP A 389 8.73 -28.30 14.36
CA ASP A 389 10.02 -27.81 13.92
C ASP A 389 10.80 -27.25 15.14
N PHE A 390 10.13 -26.59 16.12
CA PHE A 390 10.72 -26.21 17.42
C PHE A 390 11.16 -27.39 18.30
N VAL A 391 10.41 -28.49 18.35
CA VAL A 391 10.81 -29.69 19.12
C VAL A 391 12.05 -30.34 18.50
N GLU A 392 12.11 -30.40 17.17
CA GLU A 392 13.25 -30.96 16.41
C GLU A 392 14.50 -30.07 16.52
N ASP A 393 14.38 -28.74 16.38
CA ASP A 393 15.51 -27.78 16.42
C ASP A 393 16.13 -27.58 17.83
N ASN A 394 15.66 -28.32 18.84
CA ASN A 394 16.05 -28.17 20.24
C ASN A 394 16.26 -29.49 21.02
N ASP A 395 16.12 -30.65 20.36
CA ASP A 395 16.20 -31.98 21.00
C ASP A 395 15.29 -32.14 22.25
N ILE A 396 14.10 -31.53 22.25
CA ILE A 396 13.20 -31.52 23.42
C ILE A 396 12.37 -32.80 23.48
N GLU A 397 12.55 -33.60 24.55
CA GLU A 397 11.64 -34.71 24.84
C GLU A 397 10.24 -34.17 25.14
N ILE A 398 9.24 -34.63 24.38
CA ILE A 398 7.86 -34.11 24.39
C ILE A 398 7.20 -34.18 25.78
N ASP A 399 7.55 -35.16 26.60
CA ASP A 399 7.02 -35.30 27.96
C ASP A 399 7.36 -34.09 28.86
N ASN A 400 8.48 -33.40 28.62
CA ASN A 400 8.80 -32.15 29.34
C ASN A 400 7.84 -30.98 28.97
N LEU A 401 7.22 -31.03 27.80
CA LEU A 401 6.23 -30.05 27.33
C LEU A 401 4.80 -30.40 27.79
N ILE A 402 4.58 -31.59 28.37
CA ILE A 402 3.28 -32.06 28.85
C ILE A 402 3.15 -31.75 30.35
N ASN A 403 2.13 -30.97 30.69
CA ASN A 403 1.87 -30.57 32.08
C ASN A 403 1.02 -31.61 32.80
N GLU A 404 1.67 -32.63 33.38
CA GLU A 404 1.00 -33.67 34.18
C GLU A 404 0.21 -33.12 35.38
N ASN A 405 0.60 -31.96 35.91
CA ASN A 405 -0.01 -31.33 37.07
C ASN A 405 -1.22 -30.42 36.74
N SER A 406 -1.62 -30.38 35.46
CA SER A 406 -2.67 -29.53 34.88
C SER A 406 -4.09 -29.88 35.40
N GLN A 407 -4.40 -29.59 36.67
CA GLN A 407 -5.75 -29.61 37.23
C GLN A 407 -6.60 -28.42 36.72
N ILE A 408 -6.92 -28.43 35.42
CA ILE A 408 -7.80 -27.42 34.81
C ILE A 408 -9.16 -27.41 35.51
N SER A 409 -9.59 -26.22 35.93
CA SER A 409 -10.88 -26.00 36.57
C SER A 409 -12.02 -26.45 35.65
N LYS A 410 -12.81 -27.44 36.09
CA LYS A 410 -13.74 -28.21 35.25
C LYS A 410 -15.00 -27.46 34.78
N ASN A 411 -15.11 -26.16 35.03
CA ASN A 411 -16.41 -25.49 35.04
C ASN A 411 -16.83 -24.86 33.69
N ASP A 412 -15.89 -24.31 32.91
CA ASP A 412 -16.24 -23.39 31.81
C ASP A 412 -15.91 -23.88 30.38
N ILE A 413 -15.24 -25.03 30.24
CA ILE A 413 -15.05 -25.70 28.93
C ILE A 413 -15.91 -26.96 28.87
N VAL A 414 -16.82 -27.02 27.89
CA VAL A 414 -17.77 -28.13 27.70
C VAL A 414 -17.06 -29.32 27.04
N GLY A 415 -16.31 -30.05 27.86
CA GLY A 415 -15.56 -31.24 27.49
C GLY A 415 -14.40 -31.45 28.44
N ALA A 416 -14.27 -32.64 29.02
CA ALA A 416 -13.10 -32.96 29.83
C ALA A 416 -11.87 -33.03 28.91
N ILE A 417 -10.99 -32.04 29.01
CA ILE A 417 -9.72 -32.02 28.28
C ILE A 417 -8.94 -33.28 28.67
N HIS A 418 -8.76 -34.19 27.70
CA HIS A 418 -7.96 -35.37 27.90
C HIS A 418 -6.49 -34.95 27.96
N ILE A 419 -5.80 -35.29 29.05
CA ILE A 419 -4.33 -35.16 29.13
C ILE A 419 -3.76 -36.11 28.08
N ILE A 420 -2.96 -35.57 27.14
CA ILE A 420 -2.34 -36.38 26.10
C ILE A 420 -1.02 -36.98 26.59
N SER A 421 -0.60 -38.08 25.99
CA SER A 421 0.77 -38.60 26.09
C SER A 421 1.65 -38.08 24.94
N ALA A 422 2.99 -38.22 25.05
CA ALA A 422 3.87 -38.02 23.90
C ALA A 422 3.52 -38.96 22.73
N ASP A 423 3.09 -40.20 23.02
CA ASP A 423 2.58 -41.14 22.02
C ASP A 423 1.38 -40.58 21.24
N ASP A 424 0.43 -39.90 21.91
CA ASP A 424 -0.72 -39.26 21.24
C ASP A 424 -0.28 -38.14 20.29
N TRP A 425 0.71 -37.32 20.69
CA TRP A 425 1.27 -36.26 19.85
C TRP A 425 2.03 -36.83 18.65
N ASN A 426 2.90 -37.81 18.85
CA ASN A 426 3.62 -38.50 17.78
C ASN A 426 2.64 -39.17 16.79
N ASN A 427 1.62 -39.86 17.31
CA ASN A 427 0.53 -40.47 16.54
C ASN A 427 -0.26 -39.43 15.72
N TYR A 428 -0.54 -38.24 16.27
CA TYR A 428 -1.17 -37.12 15.57
C TYR A 428 -0.26 -36.55 14.47
N ILE A 429 1.04 -36.37 14.76
CA ILE A 429 2.04 -35.87 13.81
C ILE A 429 2.16 -36.82 12.61
N GLU A 430 2.39 -38.12 12.86
CA GLU A 430 2.54 -39.12 11.80
C GLU A 430 1.28 -39.29 10.96
N LYS A 431 0.15 -39.62 11.60
CA LYS A 431 -1.03 -40.14 10.91
C LYS A 431 -1.94 -39.05 10.36
N LEU A 432 -1.83 -37.82 10.86
CA LEU A 432 -2.66 -36.71 10.39
C LEU A 432 -1.84 -35.54 9.85
N TYR A 433 -0.91 -34.96 10.62
CA TYR A 433 -0.19 -33.76 10.18
C TYR A 433 0.70 -34.03 8.95
N LEU A 434 1.56 -35.05 8.98
CA LEU A 434 2.44 -35.37 7.86
C LEU A 434 1.66 -35.86 6.62
N VAL A 435 0.54 -36.57 6.81
CA VAL A 435 -0.38 -36.95 5.72
C VAL A 435 -0.99 -35.70 5.07
N GLN A 436 -1.43 -34.71 5.86
CA GLN A 436 -1.91 -33.43 5.34
C GLN A 436 -0.78 -32.61 4.68
N LYS A 437 0.43 -32.56 5.25
CA LYS A 437 1.63 -31.90 4.69
C LYS A 437 1.98 -32.47 3.32
N LYS A 438 1.94 -33.80 3.18
CA LYS A 438 2.15 -34.51 1.90
C LYS A 438 1.02 -34.24 0.90
N THR A 439 -0.23 -34.21 1.36
CA THR A 439 -1.40 -33.94 0.51
C THR A 439 -1.38 -32.51 -0.03
N MET A 440 -1.09 -31.51 0.80
CA MET A 440 -0.97 -30.10 0.41
C MET A 440 0.24 -29.82 -0.48
N LYS A 441 1.36 -30.55 -0.30
CA LYS A 441 2.52 -30.49 -1.20
C LYS A 441 2.32 -31.25 -2.53
N SER A 442 1.29 -32.09 -2.65
CA SER A 442 1.01 -32.77 -3.93
C SER A 442 0.36 -31.80 -4.92
N ASN A 443 0.69 -31.92 -6.21
CA ASN A 443 0.17 -31.05 -7.28
C ASN A 443 -1.34 -31.28 -7.50
N TYR A 444 -2.16 -30.57 -6.73
CA TYR A 444 -3.61 -30.58 -6.85
C TYR A 444 -4.05 -30.03 -8.21
N GLY A 445 -4.86 -30.81 -8.93
CA GLY A 445 -5.39 -30.49 -10.26
C GLY A 445 -5.19 -31.60 -11.30
N GLY A 446 -4.26 -32.52 -11.07
CA GLY A 446 -3.88 -33.52 -12.07
C GLY A 446 -3.22 -32.86 -13.31
N PRO A 447 -3.23 -33.50 -14.49
CA PRO A 447 -3.01 -32.75 -15.72
C PRO A 447 -4.16 -31.74 -15.89
N LEU A 448 -3.82 -30.44 -16.02
CA LEU A 448 -4.79 -29.42 -16.41
C LEU A 448 -5.64 -29.94 -17.58
N PRO A 449 -6.99 -29.81 -17.56
CA PRO A 449 -7.85 -30.35 -18.60
C PRO A 449 -7.32 -29.96 -19.97
N LYS A 450 -6.84 -30.95 -20.74
CA LYS A 450 -6.26 -30.68 -22.06
C LYS A 450 -7.30 -29.91 -22.84
N LYS A 451 -6.95 -28.69 -23.25
CA LYS A 451 -7.86 -27.78 -23.93
C LYS A 451 -8.09 -28.35 -25.32
N VAL A 452 -9.10 -29.23 -25.44
CA VAL A 452 -9.53 -29.81 -26.72
C VAL A 452 -10.26 -28.70 -27.45
N TRP A 453 -9.50 -27.90 -28.20
CA TRP A 453 -10.07 -27.01 -29.21
C TRP A 453 -10.55 -27.91 -30.34
N SER A 454 -11.83 -28.28 -30.32
CA SER A 454 -12.53 -28.83 -31.48
C SER A 454 -12.55 -27.76 -32.56
N SER A 455 -11.53 -27.74 -33.42
CA SER A 455 -11.38 -26.80 -34.54
C SER A 455 -12.38 -27.03 -35.69
N ASN A 456 -13.55 -27.61 -35.38
CA ASN A 456 -14.54 -28.11 -36.31
C ASN A 456 -15.95 -27.54 -36.05
N ASP A 457 -16.13 -26.70 -35.03
CA ASP A 457 -17.42 -26.04 -34.74
C ASP A 457 -17.60 -24.82 -35.67
N SER A 458 -17.76 -25.11 -36.95
CA SER A 458 -18.10 -24.14 -38.00
C SER A 458 -19.62 -23.99 -38.14
N GLU A 459 -20.09 -22.77 -37.87
CA GLU A 459 -21.42 -22.24 -38.21
C GLU A 459 -22.64 -22.66 -37.36
N SER A 460 -23.62 -21.75 -37.33
CA SER A 460 -24.98 -21.81 -36.76
C SER A 460 -25.23 -21.60 -35.24
N ASP A 461 -26.21 -20.73 -35.01
CA ASP A 461 -27.23 -20.69 -33.94
C ASP A 461 -26.86 -20.38 -32.47
N SER A 462 -26.91 -19.07 -32.18
CA SER A 462 -27.73 -18.38 -31.14
C SER A 462 -27.98 -18.99 -29.74
N ASP A 463 -27.91 -18.09 -28.75
CA ASP A 463 -28.65 -18.09 -27.47
C ASP A 463 -28.37 -19.20 -26.42
N SER A 464 -27.36 -18.97 -25.56
CA SER A 464 -27.38 -19.39 -24.13
C SER A 464 -26.20 -18.83 -23.30
N ASN A 465 -25.91 -17.53 -23.39
CA ASN A 465 -24.72 -16.94 -22.74
C ASN A 465 -24.89 -16.64 -21.23
N SER A 466 -25.10 -17.67 -20.41
CA SER A 466 -25.14 -17.54 -18.93
C SER A 466 -24.85 -18.85 -18.18
N PHE A 467 -23.59 -19.31 -18.20
CA PHE A 467 -23.10 -20.36 -17.29
C PHE A 467 -21.92 -19.83 -16.45
N TYR A 468 -22.04 -19.92 -15.12
CA TYR A 468 -21.02 -19.58 -14.12
C TYR A 468 -20.32 -18.21 -14.19
N HIS A 469 -21.09 -17.12 -14.09
CA HIS A 469 -20.61 -15.99 -13.30
C HIS A 469 -20.73 -16.34 -11.81
N CYS A 470 -19.74 -17.08 -11.29
CA CYS A 470 -19.55 -17.18 -9.86
C CYS A 470 -18.99 -15.84 -9.37
N HIS A 471 -19.80 -15.07 -8.62
CA HIS A 471 -19.30 -13.92 -7.87
C HIS A 471 -18.43 -14.42 -6.72
N PHE A 472 -17.15 -14.68 -7.02
CA PHE A 472 -16.12 -14.50 -6.00
C PHE A 472 -16.23 -13.07 -5.50
N ILE A 473 -16.51 -12.92 -4.21
CA ILE A 473 -16.34 -11.64 -3.51
C ILE A 473 -14.85 -11.35 -3.59
N ASP A 474 -14.49 -10.27 -4.29
CA ASP A 474 -13.10 -9.88 -4.52
C ASP A 474 -12.53 -9.35 -3.19
N SER A 475 -11.94 -10.25 -2.41
CA SER A 475 -11.37 -9.96 -1.10
C SER A 475 -10.04 -9.22 -1.26
N THR A 476 -10.16 -7.91 -1.39
CA THR A 476 -9.12 -6.93 -1.73
C THR A 476 -8.02 -6.77 -0.67
N ASP A 477 -7.16 -7.78 -0.53
CA ASP A 477 -5.86 -7.66 0.18
C ASP A 477 -4.69 -8.38 -0.54
N LEU A 478 -4.85 -8.69 -1.84
CA LEU A 478 -3.85 -9.37 -2.68
C LEU A 478 -2.65 -8.50 -3.11
N PHE A 479 -2.64 -7.21 -2.79
CA PHE A 479 -1.58 -6.27 -3.21
C PHE A 479 -0.33 -6.27 -2.30
N SER A 480 -0.34 -7.04 -1.21
CA SER A 480 0.78 -7.19 -0.26
C SER A 480 1.94 -8.07 -0.77
N ARG A 481 1.87 -8.63 -1.99
CA ARG A 481 2.65 -9.81 -2.38
C ARG A 481 4.01 -9.56 -3.06
N ASN A 482 4.54 -8.33 -3.02
CA ASN A 482 5.84 -7.98 -3.62
C ASN A 482 6.91 -7.52 -2.62
N SER A 483 6.63 -7.43 -1.32
CA SER A 483 7.68 -7.35 -0.29
C SER A 483 8.27 -8.75 -0.08
N LYS A 484 9.30 -9.08 -0.87
CA LYS A 484 9.98 -10.39 -0.83
C LYS A 484 10.93 -10.46 0.38
N LEU A 485 10.34 -10.51 1.58
CA LEU A 485 11.06 -10.81 2.83
C LEU A 485 11.48 -12.29 2.83
N ASP A 486 12.53 -12.58 2.08
CA ASP A 486 13.23 -13.86 2.11
C ASP A 486 13.96 -14.01 3.45
N PHE A 487 13.26 -14.62 4.41
CA PHE A 487 13.89 -15.13 5.64
C PHE A 487 14.62 -16.45 5.31
N GLU A 488 15.67 -16.35 4.49
CA GLU A 488 16.62 -17.45 4.26
C GLU A 488 17.55 -17.55 5.47
N ILE A 489 17.36 -18.62 6.25
CA ILE A 489 18.19 -18.98 7.40
C ILE A 489 18.72 -20.38 7.14
N TYR A 490 20.03 -20.47 6.87
CA TYR A 490 20.88 -21.67 6.87
C TYR A 490 20.28 -22.94 6.24
N GLU A 491 20.53 -23.15 4.94
CA GLU A 491 21.05 -24.46 4.54
C GLU A 491 22.52 -24.49 4.98
N SER A 492 22.86 -25.35 5.93
CA SER A 492 24.23 -25.52 6.43
C SER A 492 25.04 -26.43 5.52
N ASP A 493 26.28 -26.03 5.23
CA ASP A 493 27.24 -26.87 4.53
C ASP A 493 27.38 -28.23 5.23
N SER A 494 27.28 -29.31 4.45
CA SER A 494 27.65 -30.66 4.87
C SER A 494 28.72 -31.17 3.91
N ASP A 495 29.89 -31.48 4.47
CA ASP A 495 31.12 -31.64 3.70
C ASP A 495 31.05 -32.72 2.63
N SER A 496 31.72 -32.44 1.51
CA SER A 496 32.02 -33.43 0.49
C SER A 496 32.97 -34.50 1.04
N ASP A 497 32.55 -35.76 1.06
CA ASP A 497 33.47 -36.89 1.21
C ASP A 497 33.45 -37.78 -0.04
N SER A 498 34.63 -38.24 -0.45
CA SER A 498 34.90 -38.72 -1.80
C SER A 498 34.87 -40.24 -1.90
N SER A 499 34.27 -40.77 -2.97
CA SER A 499 34.55 -42.13 -3.43
C SER A 499 34.50 -42.21 -4.95
N SER A 500 35.48 -42.90 -5.54
CA SER A 500 35.73 -42.88 -6.99
C SER A 500 35.44 -44.22 -7.66
N SER A 501 34.61 -44.16 -8.71
CA SER A 501 34.64 -45.09 -9.84
C SER A 501 33.98 -44.43 -11.06
N GLY A 502 34.42 -44.65 -12.30
CA GLY A 502 35.60 -45.41 -12.74
C GLY A 502 35.25 -46.54 -13.71
N SER A 503 34.77 -46.19 -14.90
CA SER A 503 34.71 -47.10 -16.05
C SER A 503 34.56 -46.31 -17.36
N ASP A 504 35.45 -46.59 -18.31
CA ASP A 504 35.52 -45.99 -19.64
C ASP A 504 34.42 -46.54 -20.58
N SER A 505 34.17 -45.82 -21.69
CA SER A 505 33.96 -46.47 -23.00
C SER A 505 33.95 -45.43 -24.13
N ASP A 506 34.81 -45.63 -25.13
CA ASP A 506 34.91 -44.83 -26.35
C ASP A 506 33.85 -45.22 -27.40
N SER A 507 33.54 -44.29 -28.31
CA SER A 507 33.25 -44.63 -29.72
C SER A 507 33.31 -43.39 -30.63
N ASP A 508 34.21 -43.39 -31.59
CA ASP A 508 34.30 -42.36 -32.65
C ASP A 508 33.14 -42.46 -33.66
N SER A 509 32.89 -41.37 -34.40
CA SER A 509 32.65 -41.44 -35.85
C SER A 509 32.69 -40.07 -36.52
N ASP A 510 33.57 -39.92 -37.51
CA ASP A 510 33.62 -38.75 -38.39
C ASP A 510 32.47 -38.73 -39.41
N SER A 511 32.12 -37.53 -39.92
CA SER A 511 31.81 -37.37 -41.35
C SER A 511 31.81 -35.90 -41.79
N ASP A 512 32.68 -35.55 -42.72
CA ASP A 512 32.65 -34.26 -43.44
C ASP A 512 31.48 -34.18 -44.42
N SER A 513 31.06 -32.95 -44.78
CA SER A 513 30.91 -32.56 -46.20
C SER A 513 30.58 -31.07 -46.39
N ASP A 514 31.25 -30.45 -47.38
CA ASP A 514 30.84 -29.19 -48.01
C ASP A 514 29.44 -29.34 -48.67
N SER A 515 28.67 -28.30 -49.07
CA SER A 515 29.13 -27.18 -49.90
C SER A 515 28.07 -26.10 -50.17
N ASN A 516 28.49 -24.83 -50.02
CA ASN A 516 28.49 -23.76 -51.04
C ASN A 516 27.22 -23.34 -51.84
N SER A 517 27.02 -22.01 -51.90
CA SER A 517 26.64 -21.17 -53.08
C SER A 517 25.26 -20.46 -53.15
N ASN A 518 25.34 -19.14 -53.37
CA ASN A 518 24.62 -18.25 -54.32
C ASN A 518 23.11 -18.46 -54.67
N SER A 519 22.26 -17.45 -54.96
CA SER A 519 22.30 -15.96 -54.92
C SER A 519 20.88 -15.46 -55.38
N SER A 520 20.51 -14.23 -55.82
CA SER A 520 21.14 -12.92 -56.11
C SER A 520 20.05 -11.83 -56.29
N SER A 521 20.38 -10.55 -56.06
CA SER A 521 19.68 -9.33 -56.57
C SER A 521 18.27 -9.02 -55.98
N SER A 522 17.81 -7.76 -55.86
CA SER A 522 17.83 -6.69 -56.87
C SER A 522 17.71 -5.23 -56.34
N SER A 523 18.15 -4.29 -57.20
CA SER A 523 17.97 -2.82 -57.28
C SER A 523 17.34 -1.99 -56.13
N ASN A 524 17.90 -0.87 -55.62
CA ASN A 524 18.63 0.29 -56.20
C ASN A 524 17.76 1.44 -56.75
N SER A 525 17.80 2.62 -56.10
CA SER A 525 17.65 3.95 -56.73
C SER A 525 18.15 5.08 -55.81
N ASN A 526 18.61 6.21 -56.38
CA ASN A 526 19.31 7.32 -55.69
C ASN A 526 18.48 8.62 -55.64
N SER A 527 18.71 9.45 -54.62
CA SER A 527 18.91 10.92 -54.75
C SER A 527 19.16 11.60 -53.37
N SER A 528 19.76 12.80 -53.26
CA SER A 528 21.10 13.26 -53.70
C SER A 528 21.27 14.76 -53.36
N SER A 529 22.31 15.13 -52.58
CA SER A 529 22.78 16.52 -52.35
C SER A 529 21.79 17.51 -51.67
N SER A 530 22.18 18.64 -51.08
CA SER A 530 23.47 19.38 -51.12
C SER A 530 23.81 20.13 -49.81
N ASN A 531 25.08 20.54 -49.69
CA ASN A 531 25.72 21.53 -48.81
C ASN A 531 24.83 22.77 -48.45
N SER A 532 25.09 23.55 -47.38
CA SER A 532 26.35 24.28 -47.14
C SER A 532 26.49 25.00 -45.78
N ASN A 533 27.75 25.09 -45.29
CA ASN A 533 28.40 26.18 -44.52
C ASN A 533 27.82 26.57 -43.13
N ASP A 534 28.64 26.51 -42.06
CA ASP A 534 29.41 27.62 -41.40
C ASP A 534 28.49 28.45 -40.45
N GLU A 535 28.91 29.00 -39.29
CA GLU A 535 30.22 29.53 -38.86
C GLU A 535 30.62 29.06 -37.42
N ASP A 536 31.76 29.56 -36.91
CA ASP A 536 32.35 29.26 -35.59
C ASP A 536 31.58 29.84 -34.38
N GLU A 537 31.75 29.24 -33.20
CA GLU A 537 32.47 29.92 -32.10
C GLU A 537 32.95 28.93 -31.01
N THR A 538 34.15 29.16 -30.48
CA THR A 538 34.78 28.32 -29.44
C THR A 538 34.91 29.07 -28.12
N ALA A 539 34.58 28.41 -27.00
CA ALA A 539 34.90 28.90 -25.66
C ALA A 539 35.53 27.76 -24.83
N ILE A 540 36.83 27.88 -24.58
CA ILE A 540 37.59 27.03 -23.65
C ILE A 540 37.81 27.84 -22.37
N TYR A 541 37.62 27.21 -21.21
CA TYR A 541 38.13 27.70 -19.93
C TYR A 541 38.68 26.52 -19.12
N ASP A 542 39.97 26.25 -19.30
CA ASP A 542 40.84 25.91 -18.17
C ASP A 542 41.19 27.23 -17.47
N ASP A 543 41.21 27.25 -16.14
CA ASP A 543 42.29 27.91 -15.38
C ASP A 543 42.33 27.36 -13.95
N LYS A 544 43.43 27.62 -13.21
CA LYS A 544 43.76 26.91 -11.97
C LYS A 544 44.32 27.78 -10.83
N ASP A 545 44.46 27.12 -9.68
CA ASP A 545 45.48 27.30 -8.63
C ASP A 545 45.36 28.54 -7.71
N ASP A 546 46.03 28.43 -6.55
CA ASP A 546 46.20 29.36 -5.41
C ASP A 546 44.91 29.89 -4.72
N ASP A 547 44.82 30.08 -3.39
CA ASP A 547 45.72 29.84 -2.23
C ASP A 547 44.78 29.41 -1.05
N GLY A 548 45.19 28.74 0.04
CA GLY A 548 46.47 28.82 0.75
C GLY A 548 46.32 29.63 2.05
N PHE A 549 45.75 29.05 3.11
CA PHE A 549 45.72 29.69 4.45
C PHE A 549 45.90 28.72 5.62
N GLN A 550 46.32 29.25 6.77
CA GLN A 550 47.11 28.54 7.79
C GLN A 550 46.34 28.17 9.08
N ASN A 551 46.96 27.28 9.87
CA ASN A 551 46.63 27.07 11.28
C ASN A 551 46.77 28.35 12.12
N SER A 552 45.95 28.49 13.15
CA SER A 552 46.37 29.07 14.43
C SER A 552 45.65 28.36 15.59
N ALA A 553 46.34 28.20 16.71
CA ALA A 553 45.81 27.65 17.96
C ALA A 553 46.46 28.40 19.12
N GLU A 554 45.64 28.83 20.08
CA GLU A 554 45.93 29.40 21.40
C GLU A 554 44.57 29.25 22.15
N GLU A 555 44.44 28.58 23.29
CA GLU A 555 45.07 28.77 24.62
C GLU A 555 44.55 30.00 25.38
N GLU A 556 43.81 29.69 26.47
CA GLU A 556 43.57 30.40 27.75
C GLU A 556 42.20 29.91 28.28
N GLU A 557 42.15 28.98 29.24
CA GLU A 557 42.45 29.10 30.68
C GLU A 557 41.29 29.65 31.54
N THR A 558 40.85 28.80 32.47
CA THR A 558 40.25 29.09 33.78
C THR A 558 39.20 30.22 33.95
N GLU A 559 38.03 29.84 34.48
CA GLU A 559 37.75 30.26 35.87
C GLU A 559 36.86 29.25 36.62
N THR A 560 37.26 28.91 37.85
CA THR A 560 36.48 28.04 38.75
C THR A 560 35.82 28.87 39.84
N VAL A 561 34.48 28.91 39.87
CA VAL A 561 33.74 29.49 41.01
C VAL A 561 32.99 28.41 41.78
N ASN A 562 33.55 28.04 42.94
CA ASN A 562 32.77 27.39 43.99
C ASN A 562 31.82 28.42 44.61
N MET A 563 30.54 28.08 44.76
CA MET A 563 29.74 28.55 45.89
C MET A 563 29.02 27.40 46.59
N LYS A 564 28.80 27.57 47.89
CA LYS A 564 28.72 26.47 48.84
C LYS A 564 27.71 26.80 49.95
N SER A 565 26.77 25.89 50.18
CA SER A 565 26.03 25.64 51.43
C SER A 565 25.54 26.83 52.30
N SER A 566 24.23 27.05 52.26
CA SER A 566 23.39 27.45 53.41
C SER A 566 21.94 27.07 53.06
N SER A 567 21.29 26.04 53.63
CA SER A 567 20.95 25.77 55.03
C SER A 567 19.75 26.59 55.54
N ASP A 568 18.89 25.92 56.33
CA ASP A 568 17.90 26.48 57.25
C ASP A 568 16.66 27.17 56.60
N ASN A 569 15.41 27.06 57.11
CA ASN A 569 14.77 26.05 57.98
C ASN A 569 13.22 26.19 57.92
N GLU A 570 12.49 25.25 58.53
CA GLU A 570 11.20 25.41 59.24
C GLU A 570 9.89 25.93 58.55
N ASN A 571 8.89 25.01 58.55
CA ASN A 571 7.53 25.15 59.13
C ASN A 571 6.31 25.72 58.36
N ASP A 572 5.17 25.12 58.73
CA ASP A 572 3.74 25.50 58.62
C ASP A 572 3.13 25.72 57.21
N GLU A 573 1.92 25.23 56.86
CA GLU A 573 0.86 24.49 57.60
C GLU A 573 0.52 23.13 56.96
#